data_AF-A0A0F9ATI4-F1
#
_entry.id   AF-A0A0F9ATI4-F1
#
_cell.length_a   1.000
_cell.length_b   1.000
_cell.length_c   1.000
_cell.angle_alpha   90.00
_cell.angle_beta   90.00
_cell.angle_gamma   90.00
#
_symmetry.space_group_name_H-M   'P 1'
#
loop_
_entity.id
_entity.type
_entity.pdbx_description
1 polymer ?
#
loop_
_entity_poly.entity_id
_entity_poly.type
_entity_poly.pdbx_seq_one_letter_code
_entity_poly.pdbx_strand_id
1 'polypeptide(L)' 'MARKRAPKGCVREGNFFRCRKASPAKFDKRSLRTLKKAKGVRLIIGCPKGKYDSKKRRCKVGTRLQ' A
#
# COMPACT_ATOMS: atom_id res chain seq x y z
N MET A 1 11.07 -27.27 0.86
CA MET A 1 10.61 -26.00 1.46
C MET A 1 9.40 -25.47 0.69
N ALA A 2 8.20 -25.52 1.27
CA ALA A 2 6.98 -25.05 0.62
C ALA A 2 7.06 -23.52 0.38
N ARG A 3 7.15 -23.10 -0.88
CA ARG A 3 7.06 -21.68 -1.27
C ARG A 3 5.63 -21.22 -0.97
N LYS A 4 5.39 -20.57 0.17
CA LYS A 4 4.08 -19.98 0.49
C LYS A 4 3.63 -19.13 -0.71
N ARG A 5 2.51 -19.50 -1.32
CA ARG A 5 1.92 -18.71 -2.42
C ARG A 5 1.64 -17.31 -1.89
N ALA A 6 1.99 -16.30 -2.69
CA ALA A 6 1.65 -14.93 -2.36
C ALA A 6 0.12 -14.81 -2.24
N PRO A 7 -0.42 -14.10 -1.23
CA PRO A 7 -1.84 -13.80 -1.19
C PRO A 7 -2.27 -13.09 -2.49
N LYS A 8 -3.49 -13.38 -2.99
CA LYS A 8 -4.01 -12.78 -4.23
C LYS A 8 -3.87 -11.25 -4.20
N GLY A 9 -3.26 -10.67 -5.25
CA GLY A 9 -2.98 -9.23 -5.32
C GLY A 9 -1.65 -8.78 -4.68
N CYS A 10 -0.76 -9.73 -4.35
CA CYS A 10 0.55 -9.43 -3.79
C CYS A 10 1.67 -10.01 -4.64
N VAL A 11 2.67 -9.19 -4.96
CA VAL A 11 3.89 -9.59 -5.66
C VAL A 11 4.99 -9.90 -4.64
N ARG A 12 5.74 -10.98 -4.85
CA ARG A 12 6.87 -11.34 -3.98
C ARG A 12 8.09 -10.50 -4.36
N GLU A 13 8.61 -9.71 -3.43
CA GLU A 13 9.80 -8.85 -3.57
C GLU A 13 10.85 -9.37 -2.56
N GLY A 14 11.65 -10.34 -2.99
CA GLY A 14 12.62 -11.05 -2.15
C GLY A 14 11.97 -11.92 -1.05
N ASN A 15 12.27 -11.59 0.21
CA ASN A 15 11.72 -12.26 1.41
C ASN A 15 10.39 -11.67 1.90
N PHE A 16 9.82 -10.70 1.17
CA PHE A 16 8.56 -10.05 1.53
C PHE A 16 7.54 -10.15 0.39
N PHE A 17 6.26 -10.14 0.74
CA PHE A 17 5.12 -9.99 -0.15
C PHE A 17 4.67 -8.54 -0.12
N ARG A 18 4.70 -7.88 -1.27
CA ARG A 18 4.23 -6.53 -1.49
C ARG A 18 2.84 -6.61 -2.10
N CYS A 19 1.82 -6.29 -1.30
CA CYS A 19 0.44 -6.27 -1.77
C CYS A 19 0.12 -4.93 -2.46
N ARG A 20 -0.38 -5.00 -3.69
CA ARG A 20 -0.92 -3.87 -4.45
C ARG A 20 -2.34 -4.24 -4.91
N LYS A 21 -3.34 -3.67 -4.27
CA LYS A 21 -4.78 -3.88 -4.56
C LYS A 21 -5.33 -2.89 -5.59
N ALA A 22 -4.68 -1.74 -5.83
CA ALA A 22 -5.15 -0.66 -6.68
C ALA A 22 -4.00 0.08 -7.41
N SER A 23 -4.27 0.57 -8.61
CA SER A 23 -3.24 1.24 -9.42
C SER A 23 -2.71 2.51 -8.70
N PRO A 24 -1.38 2.73 -8.63
CA PRO A 24 -0.80 3.93 -8.03
C PRO A 24 -1.36 5.24 -8.56
N ALA A 25 -1.89 5.24 -9.79
CA ALA A 25 -2.53 6.40 -10.41
C ALA A 25 -3.75 6.93 -9.63
N LYS A 26 -4.42 6.06 -8.85
CA LYS A 26 -5.60 6.43 -8.04
C LYS A 26 -5.24 7.06 -6.70
N PHE A 27 -3.96 7.12 -6.36
CA PHE A 27 -3.48 7.62 -5.07
C PHE A 27 -2.56 8.82 -5.23
N ASP A 28 -2.56 9.68 -4.22
CA ASP A 28 -1.61 10.77 -4.13
C ASP A 28 -0.24 10.25 -3.70
N LYS A 29 0.77 10.44 -4.56
CA LYS A 29 2.16 9.98 -4.33
C LYS A 29 2.73 10.51 -3.01
N ARG A 30 2.35 11.73 -2.60
CA ARG A 30 2.82 12.37 -1.35
C ARG A 30 2.26 11.68 -0.11
N SER A 31 1.18 10.92 -0.26
CA SER A 31 0.53 10.20 0.82
C SER A 31 0.85 8.70 0.84
N LEU A 32 1.58 8.16 -0.14
CA LEU A 32 1.90 6.74 -0.20
C LEU A 32 2.87 6.35 0.91
N ARG A 33 2.53 5.33 1.70
CA ARG A 33 3.35 4.81 2.80
C ARG A 33 3.23 3.30 2.85
N THR A 34 4.30 2.64 3.28
CA THR A 34 4.31 1.17 3.40
C THR A 34 4.14 0.77 4.86
N LEU A 35 3.11 0.00 5.17
CA LEU A 35 2.88 -0.61 6.46
C LEU A 35 3.38 -2.05 6.47
N LYS A 36 4.03 -2.46 7.56
CA LYS A 36 4.41 -3.85 7.82
C LYS A 36 3.31 -4.47 8.69
N LYS A 37 2.52 -5.41 8.15
CA LYS A 37 1.36 -5.97 8.88
C LYS A 37 1.68 -7.29 9.61
N ALA A 38 2.54 -8.14 9.05
CA ALA A 38 2.90 -9.45 9.62
C ALA A 38 4.19 -9.99 8.99
N LYS A 39 4.75 -11.09 9.53
CA LYS A 39 5.96 -11.79 9.06
C LYS A 39 5.99 -11.93 7.53
N GLY A 40 6.71 -11.04 6.87
CA GLY A 40 6.89 -11.04 5.42
C GLY A 40 5.85 -10.28 4.61
N VAL A 41 4.90 -9.51 5.16
CA VAL A 41 3.88 -8.79 4.37
C VAL A 41 4.01 -7.28 4.52
N ARG A 42 4.22 -6.61 3.38
CA ARG A 42 4.25 -5.15 3.22
C ARG A 42 3.00 -4.71 2.46
N LEU A 43 2.20 -3.86 3.09
CA LEU A 43 1.01 -3.24 2.50
C LEU A 43 1.36 -1.81 2.14
N ILE A 44 1.02 -1.38 0.93
CA ILE A 44 1.10 0.04 0.62
C ILE A 44 -0.27 0.65 0.90
N ILE A 45 -0.28 1.75 1.65
CA ILE A 45 -1.48 2.56 1.87
C ILE A 45 -1.24 3.95 1.29
N GLY A 46 -2.30 4.58 0.84
CA GLY A 46 -2.26 5.90 0.25
C GLY A 46 -3.55 6.66 0.48
N CYS A 47 -3.48 7.98 0.37
CA CYS A 47 -4.68 8.78 0.21
C CYS A 47 -5.14 8.74 -1.25
N PRO A 48 -6.44 8.59 -1.54
CA PRO A 48 -6.96 8.74 -2.89
C PRO A 48 -6.54 10.09 -3.50
N LYS A 49 -6.28 10.09 -4.81
CA LYS A 49 -5.87 11.30 -5.54
C LYS A 49 -6.90 12.42 -5.33
N GLY A 50 -6.41 13.64 -5.04
CA GLY A 50 -7.27 14.81 -4.78
C GLY A 50 -7.91 14.85 -3.39
N LYS A 51 -7.70 13.82 -2.54
CA LYS A 51 -8.16 13.83 -1.14
C LYS A 51 -7.03 14.06 -0.13
N TYR A 52 -5.79 14.17 -0.60
CA TYR A 52 -4.64 14.48 0.23
C TYR A 52 -4.56 15.99 0.48
N ASP A 53 -4.67 16.38 1.74
CA ASP A 53 -4.48 17.76 2.16
C ASP A 53 -2.99 18.00 2.40
N SER A 54 -2.34 18.69 1.45
CA SER A 54 -0.91 18.99 1.53
C SER A 54 -0.60 19.97 2.67
N LYS A 55 -1.52 20.88 3.03
CA LYS A 55 -1.31 21.86 4.11
C LYS A 55 -1.31 21.17 5.48
N LYS A 56 -2.24 20.22 5.68
CA LYS A 56 -2.36 19.46 6.94
C LYS A 56 -1.55 18.17 6.96
N ARG A 57 -0.89 17.83 5.84
CA ARG A 57 -0.17 16.56 5.60
C ARG A 57 -1.01 15.31 5.92
N ARG A 58 -2.33 15.41 5.79
CA ARG A 58 -3.31 14.38 6.19
C ARG A 58 -4.25 14.04 5.03
N CYS A 59 -4.75 12.81 5.03
CA CYS A 59 -5.78 12.39 4.07
C CYS A 59 -7.17 12.75 4.62
N LYS A 60 -7.99 13.45 3.84
CA LYS A 60 -9.33 13.89 4.27
C LYS A 60 -10.31 12.72 4.49
N VAL A 61 -10.13 11.63 3.75
CA VAL A 61 -11.07 10.48 3.71
C VAL A 61 -10.48 9.20 4.32
N GLY A 62 -9.35 9.31 5.01
CA GLY A 62 -8.56 8.17 5.48
C GLY A 62 -7.73 7.52 4.37
N THR A 63 -6.67 6.81 4.79
CA THR A 63 -5.79 6.08 3.85
C THR A 63 -6.43 4.75 3.45
N ARG A 64 -6.28 4.37 2.18
CA ARG A 64 -6.75 3.09 1.64
C ARG A 64 -5.58 2.27 1.14
N LEU A 65 -5.77 0.96 1.06
CA LEU A 65 -4.79 0.03 0.51
C LEU A 65 -4.60 0.30 -0.99
N GLN A 66 -3.37 0.57 -1.38
CA GLN A 66 -2.91 0.57 -2.77
C GLN A 66 -2.61 -0.86 -3.20
#